data_AF-A0A4Y9YDD8-F1
#
_entry.id   AF-A0A4Y9YDD8-F1
#
_cell.length_a   1.000
_cell.length_b   1.000
_cell.length_c   1.000
_cell.angle_alpha   90.00
_cell.angle_beta   90.00
_cell.angle_gamma   90.00
#
_symmetry.space_group_name_H-M   'P 1'
#
loop_
_entity.id
_entity.type
_entity.pdbx_description
1 polymer ?
#
loop_
_entity_poly.entity_id
_entity_poly.type
_entity_poly.pdbx_seq_one_letter_code
_entity_poly.pdbx_strand_id
1 'polypeptide(L)'
;MAARTAKLERKTNETQIEVFINLDCQPGSGNAQEIQISTGIGFLDHALSRAVIDICSRPYCFTDLGLKREKIGDLSTEMFPHIFYSFSIAAGVTLHVDVLRGDNDHHRAESAFKALALAIRQAIERTGGSDVPSTKGVL
;
A
#
# COMPACT_ATOMS: atom_id res chain seq x y z
N MET A 1 -17.33 8.66 -15.48
CA MET A 1 -16.57 9.41 -14.47
C MET A 1 -15.20 9.74 -15.01
N ALA A 2 -14.62 10.89 -14.65
CA ALA A 2 -13.25 11.22 -15.04
C ALA A 2 -12.25 10.21 -14.44
N ALA A 3 -11.23 9.84 -15.22
CA ALA A 3 -10.18 8.93 -14.79
C ALA A 3 -9.35 9.55 -13.65
N ARG A 4 -9.03 8.75 -12.63
CA ARG A 4 -8.16 9.16 -11.52
C ARG A 4 -6.71 8.83 -11.85
N THR A 5 -6.05 9.75 -12.54
CA THR A 5 -4.65 9.63 -12.94
C THR A 5 -3.81 10.78 -12.37
N ALA A 6 -2.53 10.53 -12.14
CA ALA A 6 -1.56 11.56 -11.75
C ALA A 6 -0.18 11.24 -12.32
N LYS A 7 0.58 12.31 -12.61
CA LYS A 7 1.99 12.24 -12.99
C LYS A 7 2.78 13.18 -12.08
N LEU A 8 3.88 12.71 -11.52
CA LEU A 8 4.77 13.50 -10.67
C LEU A 8 6.23 13.26 -11.06
N GLU A 9 7.01 14.33 -11.10
CA GLU A 9 8.45 14.31 -11.30
C GLU A 9 9.12 14.98 -10.09
N ARG A 10 10.17 14.34 -9.53
CA ARG A 10 10.95 14.88 -8.42
C ARG A 10 12.43 14.68 -8.67
N LYS A 11 13.19 15.77 -8.60
CA LYS A 11 14.65 15.77 -8.74
C LYS A 11 15.31 16.30 -7.48
N THR A 12 16.34 15.58 -7.03
CA THR A 12 17.26 15.96 -5.96
C THR A 12 18.69 15.66 -6.38
N ASN A 13 19.67 15.92 -5.52
CA ASN A 13 21.06 15.54 -5.77
C ASN A 13 21.30 14.03 -5.66
N GLU A 14 20.39 13.28 -5.03
CA GLU A 14 20.50 11.83 -4.83
C GLU A 14 19.76 11.04 -5.90
N THR A 15 18.52 11.44 -6.20
CA THR A 15 17.63 10.70 -7.11
C THR A 15 16.86 11.63 -8.03
N GLN A 16 16.57 11.14 -9.23
CA GLN A 16 15.60 11.70 -10.17
C GLN A 16 14.54 10.64 -10.44
N ILE A 17 13.28 10.93 -10.09
CA ILE A 17 12.17 9.98 -10.10
C ILE A 17 10.99 10.60 -10.86
N GLU A 18 10.39 9.81 -11.74
CA GLU A 18 9.14 10.09 -12.43
C GLU A 18 8.15 8.96 -12.14
N VAL A 19 6.94 9.32 -11.75
CA VAL A 19 5.86 8.36 -11.46
C VAL A 19 4.61 8.78 -12.21
N PHE A 20 3.99 7.81 -12.89
CA PHE A 20 2.63 7.92 -13.40
C PHE A 20 1.76 6.85 -12.74
N ILE A 21 0.58 7.24 -12.25
CA ILE A 21 -0.37 6.34 -11.61
C ILE A 21 -1.77 6.50 -12.22
N ASN A 22 -2.46 5.39 -12.39
CA ASN A 22 -3.88 5.31 -12.73
C ASN A 22 -4.57 4.40 -11.71
N LEU A 23 -5.55 4.94 -10.98
CA LEU A 23 -6.28 4.20 -9.95
C LEU A 23 -7.46 3.38 -10.50
N ASP A 24 -7.85 3.61 -11.74
CA ASP A 24 -9.04 3.01 -12.36
C ASP A 24 -8.67 1.91 -13.39
N CYS A 25 -7.44 1.38 -13.37
CA CYS A 25 -7.00 0.32 -14.28
C CYS A 25 -7.36 -1.10 -13.79
N GLN A 26 -7.50 -2.03 -14.73
CA GLN A 26 -7.70 -3.44 -14.40
C GLN A 26 -6.41 -4.04 -13.80
N PRO A 27 -6.50 -4.85 -12.74
CA PRO A 27 -5.34 -5.57 -12.21
C PRO A 27 -4.67 -6.41 -13.30
N GLY A 28 -3.35 -6.28 -13.46
CA GLY A 28 -2.57 -7.20 -14.30
C GLY A 28 -2.61 -6.93 -15.80
N SER A 29 -2.69 -5.68 -16.27
CA SER A 29 -2.66 -5.29 -17.69
C SER A 29 -1.35 -5.60 -18.46
N GLY A 30 -0.59 -6.62 -18.06
CA GLY A 30 0.68 -7.02 -18.69
C GLY A 30 1.12 -8.47 -18.44
N ASN A 31 0.62 -9.15 -17.39
CA ASN A 31 0.71 -10.59 -17.11
C ASN A 31 -0.06 -10.84 -15.79
N ALA A 32 -1.32 -11.26 -15.87
CA ALA A 32 -2.21 -11.26 -14.72
C ALA A 32 -2.00 -12.48 -13.80
N GLN A 33 -1.56 -12.24 -12.56
CA GLN A 33 -2.05 -13.02 -11.43
C GLN A 33 -3.30 -12.31 -10.91
N GLU A 34 -4.46 -12.91 -11.14
CA GLU A 34 -5.71 -12.41 -10.58
C GLU A 34 -5.79 -12.81 -9.09
N ILE A 35 -5.60 -11.84 -8.21
CA ILE A 35 -5.74 -12.05 -6.76
C ILE A 35 -7.21 -11.87 -6.39
N GLN A 36 -8.00 -12.94 -6.49
CA GLN A 36 -9.38 -12.96 -5.98
C GLN A 36 -9.40 -13.35 -4.50
N ILE A 37 -9.41 -12.35 -3.62
CA ILE A 37 -9.50 -12.53 -2.17
C ILE A 37 -10.72 -11.75 -1.66
N SER A 38 -11.73 -12.45 -1.14
CA SER A 38 -12.96 -11.81 -0.61
C SER A 38 -12.81 -11.31 0.83
N THR A 39 -11.76 -11.72 1.53
CA THR A 39 -11.54 -11.41 2.96
C THR A 39 -10.81 -10.09 3.19
N GLY A 40 -10.20 -9.49 2.15
CA GLY A 40 -9.38 -8.29 2.27
C GLY A 40 -8.01 -8.51 2.95
N ILE A 41 -7.58 -9.77 3.13
CA ILE A 41 -6.32 -10.11 3.80
C ILE A 41 -5.26 -10.51 2.77
N GLY A 42 -4.06 -9.91 2.83
CA GLY A 42 -2.96 -10.28 1.94
C GLY A 42 -2.23 -11.52 2.44
N PHE A 43 -2.00 -12.49 1.57
CA PHE A 43 -1.21 -13.68 1.89
C PHE A 43 -0.29 -14.07 0.73
N LEU A 44 0.78 -14.78 1.07
CA LEU A 44 1.60 -15.54 0.12
C LEU A 44 2.11 -16.79 0.83
N ASP A 45 1.75 -17.96 0.30
CA ASP A 45 2.04 -19.26 0.89
C ASP A 45 1.71 -19.28 2.40
N HIS A 46 2.72 -19.42 3.25
CA HIS A 46 2.58 -19.48 4.71
C HIS A 46 2.50 -18.09 5.37
N ALA A 47 2.78 -17.00 4.64
CA ALA A 47 2.83 -15.65 5.19
C ALA A 47 1.47 -14.96 5.11
N LEU A 48 1.03 -14.37 6.22
CA LEU A 48 -0.23 -13.67 6.33
C LEU A 48 0.00 -12.26 6.84
N SER A 49 -0.56 -11.29 6.13
CA SER A 49 -0.43 -9.87 6.47
C SER A 49 -1.78 -9.16 6.43
N ARG A 50 -1.90 -8.14 7.27
CA ARG A 50 -3.03 -7.21 7.34
C ARG A 50 -2.53 -5.82 7.02
N ALA A 51 -3.29 -5.07 6.23
CA ALA A 51 -3.12 -3.63 6.10
C ALA A 51 -4.46 -2.94 6.32
N VAL A 52 -4.43 -1.78 6.97
CA VAL A 52 -5.60 -0.92 7.18
C VAL A 52 -5.20 0.49 6.81
N ILE A 53 -6.00 1.15 5.99
CA ILE A 53 -5.74 2.50 5.50
C ILE A 53 -6.97 3.39 5.73
N ASP A 54 -6.73 4.62 6.16
CA ASP A 54 -7.73 5.68 6.29
C ASP A 54 -7.29 6.92 5.50
N ILE A 55 -8.07 7.30 4.48
CA ILE A 55 -7.81 8.45 3.60
C ILE A 55 -8.38 9.70 4.27
N CYS A 56 -7.61 10.25 5.19
CA CYS A 56 -8.13 11.19 6.20
C CYS A 56 -7.30 12.46 6.44
N SER A 57 -6.33 12.75 5.56
CA SER A 57 -5.40 13.88 5.64
C SER A 57 -4.62 13.99 6.97
N ARG A 58 -4.53 12.88 7.70
CA ARG A 58 -3.75 12.75 8.95
C ARG A 58 -2.67 11.71 8.73
N PRO A 59 -1.46 12.13 8.37
CA PRO A 59 -0.38 11.20 8.07
C PRO A 59 0.06 10.48 9.35
N TYR A 60 -0.01 9.15 9.33
CA TYR A 60 0.45 8.28 10.40
C TYR A 60 0.81 6.91 9.84
N CYS A 61 1.83 6.27 10.41
CA CYS A 61 2.19 4.91 10.04
C CYS A 61 2.53 4.07 11.26
N PHE A 62 1.96 2.88 11.30
CA PHE A 62 2.42 1.78 12.14
C PHE A 62 2.78 0.59 11.27
N THR A 63 3.93 -0.02 11.53
CA THR A 63 4.40 -1.21 10.81
C THR A 63 5.02 -2.22 11.75
N ASP A 64 4.55 -3.46 11.69
CA ASP A 64 5.19 -4.61 12.33
C ASP A 64 5.31 -5.76 11.33
N LEU A 65 6.48 -5.91 10.71
CA LEU A 65 6.70 -6.89 9.65
C LEU A 65 7.42 -8.16 10.13
N GLY A 66 8.05 -8.10 11.31
CA GLY A 66 8.85 -9.18 11.87
C GLY A 66 9.92 -9.76 10.93
N LEU A 67 10.52 -8.93 10.06
CA LEU A 67 11.59 -9.35 9.15
C LEU A 67 12.86 -9.64 9.94
N LYS A 68 13.56 -10.74 9.61
CA LYS A 68 14.72 -11.22 10.39
C LYS A 68 16.04 -11.13 9.64
N ARG A 69 16.00 -11.25 8.31
CA ARG A 69 17.16 -11.16 7.43
C ARG A 69 17.63 -9.72 7.34
N GLU A 70 18.91 -9.52 7.02
CA GLU A 70 19.47 -8.20 6.72
C GLU A 70 18.96 -7.68 5.36
N LYS A 71 18.84 -8.56 4.36
CA LYS A 71 18.43 -8.21 2.99
C LYS A 71 17.53 -9.25 2.33
N ILE A 72 16.68 -8.78 1.42
CA ILE A 72 15.92 -9.59 0.45
C ILE A 72 16.36 -9.15 -0.95
N GLY A 73 17.15 -9.98 -1.63
CA GLY A 73 17.88 -9.55 -2.82
C GLY A 73 18.83 -8.41 -2.48
N ASP A 74 18.76 -7.31 -3.24
CA ASP A 74 19.58 -6.12 -3.02
C ASP A 74 18.95 -5.11 -2.03
N LEU A 75 17.71 -5.34 -1.59
CA LEU A 75 16.99 -4.42 -0.71
C LEU A 75 17.24 -4.75 0.77
N SER A 76 17.74 -3.78 1.52
CA SER A 76 17.83 -3.84 2.99
C SER A 76 16.46 -4.00 3.62
N THR A 77 16.29 -4.93 4.56
CA THR A 77 14.98 -5.23 5.16
C THR A 77 14.43 -4.06 5.99
N GLU A 78 15.30 -3.18 6.49
CA GLU A 78 14.90 -1.94 7.19
C GLU A 78 14.16 -0.95 6.27
N MET A 79 14.33 -1.05 4.95
CA MET A 79 13.66 -0.16 4.00
C MET A 79 12.19 -0.51 3.78
N PHE A 80 11.74 -1.73 4.17
CA PHE A 80 10.34 -2.11 4.08
C PHE A 80 9.43 -1.33 5.04
N PRO A 81 9.70 -1.22 6.36
CA PRO A 81 8.91 -0.32 7.20
C PRO A 81 9.06 1.15 6.75
N HIS A 82 10.25 1.55 6.30
CA HIS A 82 10.49 2.92 5.82
C HIS A 82 9.63 3.30 4.61
N ILE A 83 9.42 2.41 3.63
CA ILE A 83 8.60 2.73 2.45
C ILE A 83 7.13 2.93 2.80
N PHE A 84 6.58 2.12 3.72
CA PHE A 84 5.21 2.30 4.20
C PHE A 84 5.06 3.61 4.98
N TYR A 85 6.03 3.94 5.83
CA TYR A 85 6.09 5.24 6.51
C TYR A 85 6.10 6.37 5.49
N SER A 86 7.10 6.44 4.60
CA SER A 86 7.22 7.52 3.61
C SER A 86 5.99 7.64 2.71
N PHE A 87 5.41 6.52 2.29
CA PHE A 87 4.16 6.49 1.53
C PHE A 87 3.01 7.12 2.31
N SER A 88 2.79 6.73 3.58
CA SER A 88 1.70 7.26 4.40
C SER A 88 1.78 8.78 4.59
N ILE A 89 3.01 9.28 4.82
CA ILE A 89 3.26 10.70 5.02
C ILE A 89 2.99 11.46 3.72
N ALA A 90 3.55 11.01 2.60
CA ALA A 90 3.40 11.69 1.31
C ALA A 90 1.96 11.62 0.76
N ALA A 91 1.25 10.52 1.01
CA ALA A 91 -0.14 10.34 0.59
C ALA A 91 -1.14 11.02 1.53
N GLY A 92 -0.72 11.48 2.72
CA GLY A 92 -1.61 12.08 3.71
C GLY A 92 -2.61 11.10 4.33
N VAL A 93 -2.21 9.84 4.51
CA VAL A 93 -3.09 8.77 5.01
C VAL A 93 -2.61 8.24 6.36
N THR A 94 -3.54 7.69 7.14
CA THR A 94 -3.19 6.84 8.28
C THR A 94 -3.10 5.40 7.80
N LEU A 95 -1.98 4.74 8.07
CA LEU A 95 -1.66 3.40 7.60
C LEU A 95 -1.19 2.49 8.75
N HIS A 96 -1.74 1.29 8.81
CA HIS A 96 -1.25 0.20 9.67
C HIS A 96 -0.93 -1.02 8.80
N VAL A 97 0.24 -1.63 8.97
CA VAL A 97 0.65 -2.85 8.27
C VAL A 97 1.26 -3.84 9.25
N ASP A 98 0.69 -5.03 9.35
CA ASP A 98 1.15 -6.10 10.25
C ASP A 98 1.37 -7.40 9.46
N VAL A 99 2.50 -8.06 9.70
CA VAL A 99 2.74 -9.45 9.29
C VAL A 99 2.39 -10.34 10.48
N LEU A 100 1.24 -11.00 10.42
CA LEU A 100 0.70 -11.81 11.50
C LEU A 100 1.44 -13.15 11.67
N ARG A 101 1.98 -13.71 10.57
CA ARG A 101 2.79 -14.94 10.56
C ARG A 101 3.54 -15.12 9.24
N GLY A 102 4.50 -16.03 9.24
CA GLY A 102 5.28 -16.47 8.08
C GLY A 102 6.75 -16.72 8.45
N ASP A 103 7.46 -17.58 7.72
CA ASP A 103 8.86 -17.89 8.07
C ASP A 103 9.87 -17.25 7.11
N ASN A 104 9.52 -17.15 5.84
CA ASN A 104 10.33 -16.51 4.81
C ASN A 104 10.04 -14.99 4.70
N ASP A 105 11.07 -14.15 4.90
CA ASP A 105 10.94 -12.69 4.83
C ASP A 105 10.52 -12.14 3.48
N HIS A 106 10.86 -12.81 2.37
CA HIS A 106 10.35 -12.45 1.04
C HIS A 106 8.82 -12.55 1.03
N HIS A 107 8.28 -13.67 1.55
CA HIS A 107 6.84 -13.88 1.61
C HIS A 107 6.15 -12.93 2.59
N ARG A 108 6.80 -12.64 3.74
CA ARG A 108 6.33 -11.62 4.69
C ARG A 108 6.21 -10.26 4.01
N ALA A 109 7.27 -9.81 3.35
CA ALA A 109 7.29 -8.53 2.65
C ALA A 109 6.25 -8.46 1.52
N GLU A 110 6.19 -9.48 0.65
CA GLU A 110 5.25 -9.50 -0.48
C GLU A 110 3.79 -9.56 0.00
N SER A 111 3.49 -10.37 1.01
CA SER A 111 2.14 -10.43 1.57
C SER A 111 1.70 -9.10 2.19
N ALA A 112 2.61 -8.33 2.78
CA ALA A 112 2.33 -6.99 3.31
C ALA A 112 1.97 -5.99 2.19
N PHE A 113 2.70 -6.00 1.07
CA PHE A 113 2.35 -5.17 -0.10
C PHE A 113 1.02 -5.59 -0.73
N LYS A 114 0.75 -6.91 -0.82
CA LYS A 114 -0.54 -7.42 -1.29
C LYS A 114 -1.69 -6.97 -0.39
N ALA A 115 -1.50 -7.03 0.93
CA ALA A 115 -2.49 -6.54 1.88
C ALA A 115 -2.76 -5.03 1.69
N LEU A 116 -1.70 -4.23 1.54
CA LEU A 116 -1.83 -2.79 1.27
C LEU A 116 -2.59 -2.52 -0.04
N ALA A 117 -2.27 -3.24 -1.11
CA ALA A 117 -2.94 -3.07 -2.39
C ALA A 117 -4.46 -3.34 -2.30
N LEU A 118 -4.86 -4.38 -1.57
CA LEU A 118 -6.27 -4.69 -1.32
C LEU A 118 -6.94 -3.60 -0.47
N ALA A 119 -6.28 -3.16 0.61
CA ALA A 119 -6.81 -2.11 1.48
C ALA A 119 -6.99 -0.78 0.73
N ILE A 120 -6.02 -0.40 -0.11
CA ILE A 120 -6.13 0.78 -0.98
C ILE A 120 -7.30 0.61 -1.94
N ARG A 121 -7.40 -0.52 -2.65
CA ARG A 121 -8.48 -0.79 -3.61
C ARG A 121 -9.86 -0.60 -2.96
N GLN A 122 -10.04 -1.13 -1.76
CA GLN A 122 -11.27 -0.99 -0.99
C GLN A 122 -11.51 0.47 -0.58
N ALA A 123 -10.50 1.15 -0.03
CA ALA A 123 -10.63 2.52 0.47
C ALA A 123 -10.91 3.55 -0.64
N ILE A 124 -10.44 3.30 -1.87
CA ILE A 124 -10.67 4.18 -3.02
C ILE A 124 -11.92 3.82 -3.82
N GLU A 125 -12.69 2.81 -3.41
CA GLU A 125 -13.90 2.42 -4.12
C GLU A 125 -14.92 3.58 -4.11
N ARG A 126 -15.52 3.85 -5.27
CA ARG A 126 -16.48 4.95 -5.39
C ARG A 126 -17.83 4.49 -4.84
N THR A 127 -18.29 5.15 -3.78
CA THR A 127 -19.56 4.82 -3.11
C THR A 127 -20.79 5.40 -3.82
N GLY A 128 -20.60 6.28 -4.82
CA GLY A 128 -21.68 6.90 -5.60
C GLY A 128 -22.32 8.12 -4.94
N GLY A 129 -21.94 8.46 -3.70
CA GLY A 129 -22.36 9.69 -3.02
C GLY A 129 -21.42 10.88 -3.28
N SER A 130 -21.92 12.09 -3.03
CA SER A 130 -21.14 13.34 -3.03
C SER A 130 -20.68 13.78 -1.65
N ASP A 131 -21.11 13.07 -0.61
CA ASP A 131 -20.83 13.42 0.77
C ASP A 131 -19.36 13.17 1.12
N VAL A 132 -18.80 14.07 1.91
CA VAL A 132 -17.49 13.87 2.53
C VAL A 132 -17.67 12.82 3.64
N PRO A 133 -16.97 11.67 3.61
CA PRO A 133 -17.10 10.62 4.61
C PRO A 133 -16.37 11.00 5.92
N SER A 134 -16.77 12.12 6.52
CA SER A 134 -16.22 12.68 7.74
C SER A 134 -17.30 13.42 8.50
N THR A 135 -17.42 13.13 9.80
CA THR A 135 -18.34 13.85 10.70
C THR A 135 -18.01 15.33 10.83
N LYS A 136 -16.78 15.74 10.47
CA LYS A 136 -16.33 17.13 10.46
C LYS A 136 -16.65 17.86 9.15
N GLY A 137 -17.20 17.16 8.15
CA GLY A 137 -17.48 17.72 6.83
C GLY A 137 -16.23 18.03 5.98
N VAL A 138 -15.04 17.71 6.49
CA VAL A 138 -13.74 17.92 5.84
C VAL A 138 -12.85 16.68 6.05
N LEU A 139 -11.98 16.41 5.09
CA LEU A 139 -10.92 15.40 5.16
C LEU A 139 -9.57 16.07 5.16
#